data_AF-A0A9J8ARM5-F1
#
_entry.id   AF-A0A9J8ARM5-F1
#
_cell.length_a   1.000
_cell.length_b   1.000
_cell.length_c   1.000
_cell.angle_alpha   90.00
_cell.angle_beta   90.00
_cell.angle_gamma   90.00
#
_symmetry.space_group_name_H-M   'P 1'
#
loop_
_entity.id
_entity.type
_entity.pdbx_description
1 polymer ?
#
loop_
_entity_poly.entity_id
_entity_poly.type
_entity_poly.pdbx_seq_one_letter_code
_entity_poly.pdbx_strand_id
1 'polypeptide(L)'
;MLYLQALCGSAIADGDANIKYAWEYIKGLFSRIISSIENGMIEGMEKDPNSPPVGKCSQVLMDLVDMNLSVLNGIDPFDLHESIRTNLNELTGGKDQHIFQVEKLNLADKEAAQLHMRKYTLDICALLSVSFSFWPFDICFSICRCAVLWIWGRKYDFLQNMTDKTVPRALLESETRDYIDAGVLQNSPYFSVLREERDIDLIISLDFSDGDPFMMESLLLCSHDFHSDPQRSH
;
A
#
# COMPACT_ATOMS: atom_id res chain seq x y z
N MET A 1 0.76 -29.15 5.65
CA MET A 1 1.67 -28.10 5.15
C MET A 1 1.61 -26.91 6.11
N LEU A 2 2.45 -26.93 7.14
CA LEU A 2 2.24 -26.22 8.42
C LEU A 2 3.02 -24.91 8.58
N TYR A 3 3.85 -24.55 7.60
CA TYR A 3 4.82 -23.47 7.76
C TYR A 3 4.30 -22.09 7.34
N LEU A 4 3.33 -22.03 6.42
CA LEU A 4 2.82 -20.75 5.91
C LEU A 4 1.71 -20.12 6.74
N GLN A 5 0.96 -20.88 7.55
CA GLN A 5 -0.12 -20.31 8.39
C GLN A 5 0.37 -19.43 9.56
N ALA A 6 1.69 -19.37 9.84
CA ALA A 6 2.29 -18.54 10.91
C ALA A 6 2.94 -17.29 10.34
N LEU A 7 3.24 -17.30 9.04
CA LEU A 7 3.52 -16.09 8.31
C LEU A 7 2.14 -15.58 7.89
N CYS A 8 1.67 -14.51 8.52
CA CYS A 8 0.62 -13.64 7.95
C CYS A 8 1.16 -12.95 6.69
N GLY A 9 1.71 -13.75 5.79
CA GLY A 9 2.69 -13.38 4.79
C GLY A 9 1.96 -13.17 3.49
N SER A 10 1.46 -11.95 3.34
CA SER A 10 0.60 -11.46 2.26
C SER A 10 -0.78 -12.07 2.24
N ALA A 11 -1.76 -11.23 2.56
CA ALA A 11 -3.18 -11.53 2.47
C ALA A 11 -3.62 -12.08 1.10
N ILE A 12 -2.88 -11.75 0.03
CA ILE A 12 -3.29 -11.97 -1.35
C ILE A 12 -2.33 -12.90 -2.13
N ALA A 13 -1.17 -13.27 -1.57
CA ALA A 13 -0.13 -14.09 -2.22
C ALA A 13 0.36 -13.61 -3.61
N ASP A 14 -0.11 -12.46 -4.08
CA ASP A 14 0.23 -11.80 -5.34
C ASP A 14 0.78 -10.39 -5.06
N GLY A 15 2.02 -10.14 -5.52
CA GLY A 15 2.73 -8.88 -5.29
C GLY A 15 2.00 -7.68 -5.90
N ASP A 16 1.44 -7.83 -7.11
CA ASP A 16 0.74 -6.73 -7.77
C ASP A 16 -0.57 -6.40 -7.04
N ALA A 17 -1.32 -7.42 -6.61
CA ALA A 17 -2.53 -7.22 -5.83
C ALA A 17 -2.24 -6.58 -4.46
N ASN A 18 -1.15 -6.98 -3.78
CA ASN A 18 -0.72 -6.34 -2.53
C ASN A 18 -0.37 -4.87 -2.73
N ILE A 19 0.39 -4.54 -3.79
CA ILE A 19 0.78 -3.16 -4.09
C ILE A 19 -0.46 -2.33 -4.43
N LYS A 20 -1.39 -2.87 -5.23
CA LYS A 20 -2.65 -2.20 -5.54
C LYS A 20 -3.48 -1.93 -4.29
N TYR A 21 -3.65 -2.93 -3.43
CA TYR A 21 -4.35 -2.75 -2.16
C TYR A 21 -3.70 -1.65 -1.32
N ALA A 22 -2.37 -1.65 -1.20
CA ALA A 22 -1.66 -0.64 -0.43
C ALA A 22 -1.91 0.78 -0.97
N TRP A 23 -1.94 0.97 -2.28
CA TRP A 23 -2.26 2.27 -2.87
C TRP A 23 -3.69 2.73 -2.63
N GLU A 24 -4.68 1.84 -2.68
CA GLU A 24 -6.08 2.17 -2.32
C GLU A 24 -6.18 2.61 -0.85
N TYR A 25 -5.47 1.91 0.05
CA TYR A 25 -5.41 2.31 1.46
C TYR A 25 -4.73 3.68 1.64
N ILE A 26 -3.60 3.92 0.96
CA ILE A 26 -2.89 5.20 0.98
C ILE A 26 -3.80 6.33 0.48
N LYS A 27 -4.60 6.10 -0.56
CA LYS A 27 -5.58 7.06 -1.08
C LYS A 27 -6.57 7.50 -0.01
N GLY A 28 -7.14 6.53 0.72
CA GLY A 28 -8.05 6.79 1.83
C GLY A 28 -7.38 7.55 2.98
N LEU A 29 -6.16 7.16 3.33
CA LEU A 29 -5.36 7.83 4.35
C LEU A 29 -5.07 9.29 3.98
N PHE A 30 -4.64 9.56 2.76
CA PHE A 30 -4.35 10.92 2.30
C PHE A 30 -5.60 11.78 2.30
N SER A 31 -6.73 11.25 1.85
CA SER A 31 -8.02 11.95 1.90
C SER A 31 -8.37 12.40 3.32
N ARG A 32 -8.15 11.54 4.33
CA ARG A 32 -8.35 11.89 5.75
C ARG A 32 -7.38 12.95 6.25
N ILE A 33 -6.10 12.82 5.91
CA ILE A 33 -5.05 13.78 6.30
C ILE A 33 -5.36 15.16 5.69
N ILE A 34 -5.61 15.22 4.38
CA ILE A 34 -5.93 16.45 3.65
C ILE A 34 -7.17 17.11 4.23
N SER A 35 -8.25 16.35 4.46
CA SER A 35 -9.47 16.89 5.08
C SER A 35 -9.20 17.47 6.48
N SER A 36 -8.33 16.82 7.27
CA SER A 36 -7.96 17.33 8.60
C SER A 36 -7.16 18.63 8.52
N ILE A 37 -6.27 18.76 7.53
CA ILE A 37 -5.52 19.99 7.24
C ILE A 37 -6.49 21.12 6.85
N GLU A 38 -7.40 20.87 5.91
CA GLU A 38 -8.35 21.87 5.40
C GLU A 38 -9.32 22.36 6.49
N ASN A 39 -9.77 21.45 7.35
CA ASN A 39 -10.64 21.76 8.48
C ASN A 39 -9.89 22.41 9.66
N GLY A 40 -8.56 22.57 9.57
CA GLY A 40 -7.74 23.16 10.64
C GLY A 40 -7.71 22.33 11.92
N MET A 41 -7.93 21.02 11.82
CA MET A 41 -7.98 20.10 12.96
C MET A 41 -6.60 19.62 13.41
N ILE A 42 -5.53 20.06 12.73
CA ILE A 42 -4.15 19.73 13.09
C ILE A 42 -3.60 20.80 14.03
N GLU A 43 -3.37 20.43 15.30
CA GLU A 43 -2.77 21.31 16.31
C GLU A 43 -1.36 21.76 15.90
N GLY A 44 -0.99 22.99 16.26
CA GLY A 44 0.32 23.58 15.94
C GLY A 44 0.43 24.20 14.54
N MET A 45 -0.69 24.32 13.81
CA MET A 45 -0.73 24.88 12.45
C MET A 45 -0.86 26.41 12.49
N GLU A 46 0.27 27.13 12.59
CA GLU A 46 0.28 28.56 12.20
C GLU A 46 0.14 28.63 10.67
N LYS A 47 -0.97 29.19 10.19
CA LYS A 47 -1.16 29.44 8.75
C LYS A 47 -0.18 30.53 8.32
N ASP A 48 0.94 30.15 7.70
CA ASP A 48 1.78 31.11 6.98
C ASP A 48 0.95 31.68 5.80
N PRO A 49 0.67 32.99 5.76
CA PRO A 49 -0.07 33.61 4.66
C PRO A 49 0.65 33.50 3.30
N ASN A 50 1.94 33.18 3.29
CA ASN A 50 2.73 32.90 2.08
C ASN A 50 2.84 31.40 1.76
N SER A 51 2.21 30.53 2.56
CA SER A 51 2.18 29.10 2.23
C SER A 51 1.47 28.89 0.88
N PRO A 52 1.98 27.98 0.05
CA PRO A 52 1.35 27.67 -1.23
C PRO A 52 -0.06 27.13 -0.98
N PRO A 53 -0.97 27.21 -1.96
CA PRO A 53 -2.32 26.72 -1.78
C PRO A 53 -2.28 25.24 -1.39
N VAL A 54 -2.64 24.93 -0.14
CA VAL A 54 -2.72 23.56 0.40
C VAL A 54 -3.46 22.63 -0.57
N GLY A 55 -4.49 23.14 -1.24
CA GLY A 55 -5.26 22.39 -2.25
C GLY A 55 -4.44 21.92 -3.45
N LYS A 56 -3.42 22.67 -3.89
CA LYS A 56 -2.60 22.30 -5.07
C LYS A 56 -1.61 21.19 -4.74
N CYS A 57 -0.92 21.28 -3.60
CA CYS A 57 -0.05 20.21 -3.13
C CYS A 57 -0.85 18.93 -2.85
N SER A 58 -2.02 19.08 -2.22
CA SER A 58 -2.97 17.98 -1.98
C SER A 58 -3.44 17.33 -3.28
N GLN A 59 -3.75 18.13 -4.32
CA GLN A 59 -4.14 17.60 -5.62
C GLN A 59 -2.99 16.81 -6.27
N VAL A 60 -1.77 17.33 -6.26
CA VAL A 60 -0.60 16.61 -6.80
C VAL A 60 -0.41 15.27 -6.09
N LEU A 61 -0.57 15.23 -4.76
CA LEU A 61 -0.49 13.99 -3.98
C LEU A 61 -1.57 12.98 -4.37
N MET A 62 -2.81 13.42 -4.50
CA MET A 62 -3.93 12.54 -4.89
C MET A 62 -3.76 12.03 -6.33
N ASP A 63 -3.40 12.91 -7.26
CA ASP A 63 -3.15 12.53 -8.66
C ASP A 63 -1.98 11.54 -8.76
N LEU A 64 -0.96 11.67 -7.91
CA LEU A 64 0.18 10.75 -7.88
C LEU A 64 -0.22 9.36 -7.40
N VAL A 65 -1.08 9.26 -6.39
CA VAL A 65 -1.66 7.99 -5.93
C VAL A 65 -2.52 7.37 -7.03
N ASP A 66 -3.40 8.16 -7.64
CA ASP A 66 -4.29 7.71 -8.71
C ASP A 66 -3.53 7.28 -9.97
N MET A 67 -2.39 7.91 -10.24
CA MET A 67 -1.51 7.55 -11.35
C MET A 67 -0.85 6.20 -11.11
N ASN A 68 -0.37 5.93 -9.88
CA ASN A 68 0.19 4.62 -9.52
C ASN A 68 -0.88 3.53 -9.63
N LEU A 69 -2.11 3.78 -9.16
CA LEU A 69 -3.24 2.87 -9.34
C LEU A 69 -3.60 2.65 -10.81
N SER A 70 -3.62 3.71 -11.63
CA SER A 70 -3.95 3.63 -13.05
C SER A 70 -2.97 2.72 -13.80
N VAL A 71 -1.66 2.88 -13.58
CA VAL A 71 -0.65 2.03 -14.22
C VAL A 71 -0.75 0.57 -13.78
N LEU A 72 -1.02 0.31 -12.50
CA LEU A 72 -1.25 -1.06 -12.02
C LEU A 72 -2.48 -1.71 -12.67
N ASN A 73 -3.49 -0.89 -13.02
CA ASN A 73 -4.70 -1.32 -13.73
C ASN A 73 -4.54 -1.33 -15.27
N GLY A 74 -3.37 -0.98 -15.81
CA GLY A 74 -3.13 -0.89 -17.25
C GLY A 74 -3.86 0.27 -17.93
N ILE A 75 -4.22 1.31 -17.18
CA ILE A 75 -4.89 2.53 -17.65
C ILE A 75 -3.85 3.61 -17.89
N ASP A 76 -3.98 4.34 -19.01
CA ASP A 76 -3.11 5.46 -19.35
C ASP A 76 -3.30 6.64 -18.36
N PRO A 77 -2.26 7.05 -17.62
CA PRO A 77 -2.39 8.11 -16.64
C PRO A 77 -2.12 9.51 -17.22
N PHE A 78 -2.16 9.70 -18.54
CA PHE A 78 -1.79 10.96 -19.19
C PHE A 78 -2.54 12.19 -18.63
N ASP A 79 -3.85 12.08 -18.38
CA ASP A 79 -4.63 13.20 -17.83
C ASP A 79 -4.16 13.58 -16.41
N LEU A 80 -3.77 12.58 -15.60
CA LEU A 80 -3.21 12.80 -14.27
C LEU A 80 -1.81 13.43 -14.37
N HIS A 81 -1.02 13.06 -15.37
CA HIS A 81 0.29 13.68 -15.64
C HIS A 81 0.14 15.16 -15.95
N GLU A 82 -0.80 15.51 -16.82
CA GLU A 82 -1.08 16.91 -17.17
C GLU A 82 -1.58 17.72 -15.95
N SER A 83 -2.41 17.11 -15.09
CA SER A 83 -2.85 17.72 -13.84
C SER A 83 -1.67 17.98 -12.89
N ILE A 84 -0.83 16.96 -12.64
CA ILE A 84 0.37 17.07 -11.80
C ILE A 84 1.29 18.16 -12.34
N ARG A 85 1.58 18.14 -13.65
CA ARG A 85 2.45 19.13 -14.31
C ARG A 85 1.92 20.55 -14.14
N THR A 86 0.62 20.75 -14.34
CA THR A 86 -0.01 22.07 -14.21
C THR A 86 0.08 22.58 -12.77
N ASN A 87 -0.28 21.75 -11.79
CA ASN A 87 -0.25 22.15 -10.39
C ASN A 87 1.19 22.36 -9.89
N LEU A 88 2.15 21.55 -10.34
CA LEU A 88 3.57 21.74 -10.01
C LEU A 88 4.15 23.02 -10.59
N ASN A 89 3.78 23.40 -11.81
CA ASN A 89 4.23 24.65 -12.41
C ASN A 89 3.80 25.87 -11.60
N GLU A 90 2.57 25.86 -11.11
CA GLU A 90 2.06 26.91 -10.21
C GLU A 90 2.80 26.91 -8.88
N LEU A 91 3.00 25.73 -8.28
CA LEU A 91 3.67 25.54 -7.00
C LEU A 91 5.15 25.96 -7.01
N THR A 92 5.87 25.68 -8.09
CA THR A 92 7.32 25.94 -8.23
C THR A 92 7.65 27.28 -8.92
N GLY A 93 6.63 27.99 -9.42
CA GLY A 93 6.82 29.18 -10.24
C GLY A 93 7.50 28.88 -11.60
N GLY A 94 7.29 27.67 -12.13
CA GLY A 94 7.78 27.24 -13.45
C GLY A 94 9.28 26.90 -13.54
N LYS A 95 10.00 26.86 -12.41
CA LYS A 95 11.46 26.65 -12.39
C LYS A 95 11.88 25.22 -12.78
N ASP A 96 10.99 24.25 -12.64
CA ASP A 96 11.32 22.81 -12.74
C ASP A 96 10.64 22.07 -13.92
N GLN A 97 10.23 22.81 -14.95
CA GLN A 97 9.53 22.27 -16.13
C GLN A 97 10.30 21.17 -16.88
N HIS A 98 11.63 21.18 -16.82
CA HIS A 98 12.47 20.26 -17.59
C HIS A 98 12.60 18.86 -16.96
N ILE A 99 12.18 18.67 -15.70
CA ILE A 99 12.37 17.41 -14.97
C ILE A 99 11.36 16.33 -15.41
N PHE A 100 10.23 16.73 -15.97
CA PHE A 100 9.06 15.84 -16.12
C PHE A 100 8.61 15.60 -17.56
N GLN A 101 9.55 15.30 -18.47
CA GLN A 101 9.14 14.75 -19.77
C GLN A 101 8.69 13.31 -19.58
N VAL A 102 7.37 13.08 -19.59
CA VAL A 102 6.82 11.74 -19.72
C VAL A 102 6.72 11.46 -21.22
N GLU A 103 7.66 10.67 -21.74
CA GLU A 103 7.43 9.97 -23.01
C GLU A 103 6.16 9.12 -22.86
N LYS A 104 5.37 9.02 -23.93
CA LYS A 104 4.12 8.25 -23.92
C LYS A 104 4.39 6.86 -23.35
N LEU A 105 3.80 6.56 -22.19
CA LEU A 105 4.10 5.35 -21.44
C LEU A 105 3.71 4.13 -22.28
N ASN A 106 4.66 3.22 -22.52
CA ASN A 106 4.35 1.97 -23.19
C ASN A 106 3.71 0.99 -22.19
N LEU A 107 2.39 1.04 -22.07
CA LEU A 107 1.62 0.17 -21.17
C LEU A 107 1.66 -1.32 -21.58
N ALA A 108 2.11 -1.65 -22.79
CA ALA A 108 2.27 -3.05 -23.20
C ALA A 108 3.43 -3.74 -22.46
N ASP A 109 4.40 -2.95 -21.97
CA ASP A 109 5.48 -3.42 -21.11
C ASP A 109 5.20 -2.99 -19.67
N LYS A 110 4.53 -3.88 -18.93
CA LYS A 110 4.08 -3.62 -17.56
C LYS A 110 5.24 -3.32 -16.61
N GLU A 111 6.36 -4.03 -16.75
CA GLU A 111 7.54 -3.82 -15.89
C GLU A 111 8.19 -2.47 -16.17
N ALA A 112 8.36 -2.10 -17.44
CA ALA A 112 8.90 -0.80 -17.81
C ALA A 112 7.99 0.34 -17.36
N ALA A 113 6.67 0.18 -17.52
CA ALA A 113 5.68 1.15 -17.05
C ALA A 113 5.74 1.34 -15.52
N GLN A 114 5.79 0.24 -14.75
CA GLN A 114 5.93 0.30 -13.29
C GLN A 114 7.25 0.94 -12.85
N LEU A 115 8.37 0.61 -13.50
CA LEU A 115 9.69 1.20 -13.20
C LEU A 115 9.71 2.69 -13.48
N HIS A 116 9.13 3.12 -14.61
CA HIS A 116 8.97 4.54 -14.92
C HIS A 116 8.13 5.24 -13.84
N MET A 117 7.01 4.64 -13.41
CA MET A 117 6.17 5.26 -12.38
C MET A 117 6.82 5.34 -11.01
N ARG A 118 7.62 4.33 -10.64
CA ARG A 118 8.46 4.41 -9.44
C ARG A 118 9.36 5.63 -9.52
N LYS A 119 10.09 5.81 -10.62
CA LYS A 119 11.02 6.94 -10.79
C LYS A 119 10.27 8.27 -10.72
N TYR A 120 9.20 8.41 -11.50
CA TYR A 120 8.37 9.60 -11.52
C TYR A 120 7.87 9.99 -10.13
N THR A 121 7.33 9.03 -9.37
CA THR A 121 6.85 9.26 -8.00
C THR A 121 7.95 9.72 -7.06
N LEU A 122 9.14 9.12 -7.15
CA LEU A 122 10.29 9.53 -6.34
C LEU A 122 10.74 10.96 -6.66
N ASP A 123 10.80 11.31 -7.94
CA ASP A 123 11.22 12.64 -8.40
C ASP A 123 10.24 13.72 -7.93
N ILE A 124 8.93 13.46 -8.06
CA ILE A 124 7.87 14.36 -7.59
C ILE A 124 7.92 14.53 -6.07
N CYS A 125 8.04 13.44 -5.31
CA CYS A 125 8.14 13.50 -3.85
C CYS A 125 9.39 14.27 -3.40
N ALA A 126 10.53 14.07 -4.07
CA ALA A 126 11.77 14.77 -3.74
C ALA A 126 11.65 16.28 -4.02
N LEU A 127 11.09 16.66 -5.17
CA LEU A 127 10.83 18.05 -5.52
C LEU A 127 9.92 18.74 -4.50
N LEU A 128 8.79 18.10 -4.17
CA LEU A 128 7.83 18.66 -3.23
C LEU A 128 8.39 18.74 -1.81
N SER A 129 9.16 17.75 -1.36
CA SER A 129 9.79 17.78 -0.03
C SER A 129 10.77 18.96 0.13
N VAL A 130 11.47 19.34 -0.94
CA VAL A 130 12.37 20.51 -0.93
C VAL A 130 11.58 21.82 -1.02
N SER A 131 10.53 21.83 -1.84
CA SER A 131 9.74 23.04 -2.11
C SER A 131 8.75 23.37 -0.99
N PHE A 132 8.30 22.34 -0.25
CA PHE A 132 7.23 22.42 0.75
C PHE A 132 7.60 21.60 1.98
N SER A 133 8.23 22.25 2.95
CA SER A 133 8.52 21.65 4.26
C SER A 133 7.34 21.88 5.20
N PHE A 134 6.32 21.02 5.07
CA PHE A 134 5.16 20.99 5.96
C PHE A 134 4.93 19.56 6.43
N TRP A 135 5.05 19.33 7.74
CA TRP A 135 5.19 17.97 8.30
C TRP A 135 4.10 16.97 7.91
N PRO A 136 2.81 17.33 7.73
CA PRO A 136 1.80 16.39 7.25
C PRO A 136 2.05 15.97 5.79
N PHE A 137 2.54 16.88 4.95
CA PHE A 137 2.93 16.55 3.57
C PHE A 137 4.25 15.78 3.54
N ASP A 138 5.21 16.08 4.42
CA ASP A 138 6.46 15.29 4.55
C ASP A 138 6.15 13.82 4.88
N ILE A 139 5.16 13.58 5.74
CA ILE A 139 4.65 12.23 6.01
C ILE A 139 4.06 11.60 4.75
N CYS A 140 3.21 12.32 4.01
CA CYS A 140 2.62 11.81 2.77
C CYS A 140 3.69 11.46 1.72
N PHE A 141 4.69 12.32 1.51
CA PHE A 141 5.81 12.04 0.60
C PHE A 141 6.61 10.83 1.05
N SER A 142 6.84 10.68 2.35
CA SER A 142 7.54 9.53 2.92
C SER A 142 6.75 8.23 2.68
N ILE A 143 5.43 8.26 2.86
CA ILE A 143 4.54 7.13 2.58
C ILE A 143 4.62 6.73 1.10
N CYS A 144 4.50 7.69 0.17
CA CYS A 144 4.65 7.43 -1.27
C CYS A 144 6.00 6.78 -1.60
N ARG A 145 7.10 7.31 -1.05
CA ARG A 145 8.45 6.76 -1.25
C ARG A 145 8.57 5.33 -0.72
N CYS A 146 8.03 5.06 0.45
CA CYS A 146 8.01 3.71 1.04
C CYS A 146 7.18 2.73 0.20
N ALA A 147 6.05 3.18 -0.34
CA ALA A 147 5.19 2.38 -1.21
C ALA A 147 5.90 2.02 -2.53
N VAL A 148 6.50 2.98 -3.22
CA VAL A 148 7.17 2.70 -4.51
C VAL A 148 8.46 1.89 -4.37
N LEU A 149 9.24 2.14 -3.31
CA LEU A 149 10.50 1.42 -3.10
C LEU A 149 10.26 -0.02 -2.63
N TRP A 150 9.17 -0.27 -1.89
CA TRP A 150 8.79 -1.59 -1.37
C TRP A 150 9.94 -2.34 -0.65
N ILE A 151 10.81 -1.59 0.03
CA ILE A 151 12.03 -2.14 0.66
C ILE A 151 11.77 -2.98 1.91
N TRP A 152 10.57 -2.91 2.47
CA TRP A 152 10.21 -3.48 3.77
C TRP A 152 9.53 -4.84 3.66
N GLY A 153 8.95 -5.18 2.50
CA GLY A 153 8.16 -6.40 2.30
C GLY A 153 8.87 -7.52 1.54
N ARG A 154 9.89 -7.22 0.73
CA ARG A 154 10.50 -8.21 -0.18
C ARG A 154 11.55 -9.08 0.51
N LYS A 155 11.37 -10.40 0.47
CA LYS A 155 12.33 -11.39 0.99
C LYS A 155 12.48 -12.56 0.02
N TYR A 156 13.58 -13.31 0.14
CA TYR A 156 13.75 -14.56 -0.59
C TYR A 156 12.66 -15.56 -0.21
N ASP A 157 12.10 -16.24 -1.21
CA ASP A 157 11.09 -17.26 -0.98
C ASP A 157 11.78 -18.57 -0.58
N PHE A 158 11.58 -19.00 0.67
CA PHE A 158 12.16 -20.24 1.19
C PHE A 158 11.45 -21.50 0.65
N LEU A 159 10.32 -21.34 -0.04
CA LEU A 159 9.58 -22.42 -0.68
C LEU A 159 9.96 -22.63 -2.14
N GLN A 160 10.79 -21.74 -2.70
CA GLN A 160 11.22 -21.85 -4.09
C GLN A 160 11.78 -23.25 -4.37
N ASN A 161 11.31 -23.87 -5.47
CA ASN A 161 11.73 -25.21 -5.90
C ASN A 161 11.45 -26.36 -4.90
N MET A 162 10.57 -26.17 -3.92
CA MET A 162 10.13 -27.27 -3.05
C MET A 162 9.42 -28.35 -3.87
N THR A 163 9.67 -29.63 -3.57
CA THR A 163 9.13 -30.78 -4.32
C THR A 163 7.81 -31.30 -3.77
N ASP A 164 7.30 -30.71 -2.70
CA ASP A 164 6.06 -31.11 -2.05
C ASP A 164 4.85 -30.72 -2.91
N LYS A 165 4.12 -31.72 -3.39
CA LYS A 165 2.95 -31.55 -4.26
C LYS A 165 1.77 -30.86 -3.57
N THR A 166 1.79 -30.76 -2.25
CA THR A 166 0.76 -30.04 -1.50
C THR A 166 0.92 -28.53 -1.62
N VAL A 167 2.14 -28.03 -1.85
CA VAL A 167 2.42 -26.60 -1.99
C VAL A 167 1.86 -26.08 -3.32
N PRO A 168 1.03 -25.02 -3.32
CA PRO A 168 0.56 -24.42 -4.55
C PRO A 168 1.71 -23.98 -5.45
N ARG A 169 1.60 -24.29 -6.74
CA ARG A 169 2.65 -24.01 -7.74
C ARG A 169 3.03 -22.52 -7.79
N ALA A 170 2.06 -21.63 -7.60
CA ALA A 170 2.28 -20.19 -7.52
C ALA A 170 3.26 -19.79 -6.40
N LEU A 171 3.42 -20.61 -5.35
CA LEU A 171 4.37 -20.37 -4.27
C LEU A 171 5.78 -20.90 -4.56
N LEU A 172 5.94 -21.72 -5.61
CA LEU A 172 7.21 -22.38 -5.94
C LEU A 172 7.98 -21.66 -7.05
N GLU A 173 7.28 -20.86 -7.87
CA GLU A 173 7.81 -20.28 -9.11
C GLU A 173 8.64 -19.00 -8.88
N SER A 174 8.43 -18.28 -7.78
CA SER A 174 9.11 -17.01 -7.52
C SER A 174 10.35 -17.17 -6.64
N GLU A 175 11.43 -16.47 -6.98
CA GLU A 175 12.64 -16.33 -6.14
C GLU A 175 12.41 -15.50 -4.87
N THR A 176 11.42 -14.59 -4.93
CA THR A 176 11.14 -13.64 -3.84
C THR A 176 9.65 -13.53 -3.57
N ARG A 177 9.32 -13.13 -2.35
CA ARG A 177 7.95 -12.91 -1.90
C ARG A 177 7.82 -11.54 -1.27
N ASP A 178 6.71 -10.89 -1.57
CA ASP A 178 6.35 -9.58 -1.03
C ASP A 178 5.36 -9.76 0.12
N TYR A 179 5.79 -9.39 1.31
CA TYR A 179 5.00 -9.44 2.54
C TYR A 179 4.43 -8.07 2.88
N ILE A 180 3.19 -8.06 3.39
CA ILE A 180 2.55 -6.87 3.95
C ILE A 180 2.19 -7.10 5.42
N ASP A 181 1.93 -6.01 6.14
CA ASP A 181 1.45 -6.09 7.51
C ASP A 181 0.16 -6.92 7.59
N ALA A 182 0.10 -7.84 8.56
CA ALA A 182 -1.05 -8.71 8.78
C ALA A 182 -2.32 -7.92 9.10
N GLY A 183 -2.18 -6.78 9.78
CA GLY A 183 -3.28 -5.90 10.17
C GLY A 183 -4.07 -5.32 9.00
N VAL A 184 -3.49 -5.38 7.79
CA VAL A 184 -4.18 -5.05 6.54
C VAL A 184 -5.36 -6.01 6.27
N LEU A 185 -5.18 -7.30 6.53
CA LEU A 185 -6.22 -8.31 6.36
C LEU A 185 -6.93 -8.62 7.67
N GLN A 186 -6.14 -8.80 8.72
CA GLN A 186 -6.62 -9.22 10.03
C GLN A 186 -5.80 -8.53 11.10
N ASN A 187 -6.41 -7.57 11.80
CA ASN A 187 -5.81 -6.89 12.95
C ASN A 187 -5.75 -7.77 14.22
N SER A 188 -5.50 -9.06 14.05
CA SER A 188 -5.42 -10.03 15.15
C SER A 188 -4.56 -11.23 14.77
N PRO A 189 -3.72 -11.77 15.67
CA PRO A 189 -2.80 -12.86 15.36
C PRO A 189 -3.46 -14.26 15.41
N TYR A 190 -4.76 -14.37 15.13
CA TYR A 190 -5.51 -15.62 15.31
C TYR A 190 -4.94 -16.81 14.54
N PHE A 191 -4.43 -16.60 13.32
CA PHE A 191 -3.79 -17.67 12.54
C PHE A 191 -2.60 -18.34 13.22
N SER A 192 -1.87 -17.58 14.05
CA SER A 192 -0.75 -18.15 14.82
C SER A 192 -1.21 -18.93 16.05
N VAL A 193 -2.39 -18.57 16.60
CA VAL A 193 -2.91 -19.12 17.86
C VAL A 193 -3.83 -20.31 17.62
N LEU A 194 -4.64 -20.30 16.56
CA LEU A 194 -5.67 -21.31 16.26
C LEU A 194 -5.14 -22.57 15.56
N ARG A 195 -3.83 -22.79 15.58
CA ARG A 195 -3.23 -24.01 15.04
C ARG A 195 -3.59 -25.20 15.92
N GLU A 196 -4.00 -26.31 15.30
CA GLU A 196 -4.40 -27.53 16.01
C GLU A 196 -3.28 -28.03 16.93
N GLU A 197 -2.01 -27.92 16.51
CA GLU A 197 -0.87 -28.38 17.32
C GLU A 197 -0.62 -27.55 18.58
N ARG A 198 -1.24 -26.37 18.69
CA ARG A 198 -1.10 -25.51 19.87
C ARG A 198 -2.03 -25.92 21.00
N ASP A 199 -3.09 -26.66 20.71
CA ASP A 199 -4.07 -27.19 21.68
C ASP A 199 -4.49 -26.12 22.71
N ILE A 200 -4.94 -24.96 22.22
CA ILE A 200 -5.25 -23.79 23.04
C ILE A 200 -6.68 -23.91 23.57
N ASP A 201 -6.82 -24.00 24.89
CA ASP A 201 -8.14 -24.02 25.56
C ASP A 201 -8.75 -22.63 25.75
N LEU A 202 -7.92 -21.59 25.89
CA LEU A 202 -8.36 -20.21 26.19
C LEU A 202 -7.49 -19.18 25.47
N ILE A 203 -8.15 -18.23 24.81
CA ILE A 203 -7.50 -17.05 24.20
C ILE A 203 -7.96 -15.80 24.93
N ILE A 204 -7.01 -15.02 25.44
CA ILE A 204 -7.26 -13.66 25.94
C ILE A 204 -6.82 -12.70 24.83
N SER A 205 -7.80 -12.14 24.13
CA SER A 205 -7.54 -11.19 23.04
C SER A 205 -7.59 -9.75 23.55
N LEU A 206 -6.61 -8.95 23.14
CA LEU A 206 -6.57 -7.51 23.39
C LEU A 206 -6.76 -6.80 22.06
N ASP A 207 -7.81 -5.98 21.97
CA ASP A 207 -8.14 -5.22 20.77
C ASP A 207 -7.78 -3.75 20.96
N PHE A 208 -7.06 -3.20 19.98
CA PHE A 208 -6.62 -1.82 19.92
C PHE A 208 -7.14 -1.11 18.65
N SER A 209 -8.14 -1.69 17.99
CA SER A 209 -8.74 -1.15 16.78
C SER A 209 -9.41 0.20 17.07
N ASP A 210 -9.27 1.14 16.14
CA ASP A 210 -9.85 2.50 16.20
C ASP A 210 -11.37 2.50 15.91
N GLY A 211 -11.98 1.31 15.74
CA GLY A 211 -13.37 1.08 15.32
C GLY A 211 -14.10 0.07 16.20
N ASP A 212 -15.18 -0.53 15.69
CA ASP A 212 -15.94 -1.53 16.43
C ASP A 212 -15.09 -2.79 16.68
N PRO A 213 -14.81 -3.14 17.95
CA PRO A 213 -13.97 -4.29 18.31
C PRO A 213 -14.60 -5.65 17.95
N PHE A 214 -15.86 -5.66 17.52
CA PHE A 214 -16.58 -6.85 17.10
C PHE A 214 -16.85 -6.91 15.59
N MET A 215 -16.28 -6.00 14.78
CA MET A 215 -16.34 -6.13 13.33
C MET A 215 -15.48 -7.32 12.90
N MET A 216 -16.18 -8.40 12.57
CA MET A 216 -15.70 -9.77 12.65
C MET A 216 -15.50 -10.37 11.25
N GLU A 217 -14.44 -9.97 10.56
CA GLU A 217 -13.89 -10.82 9.47
C GLU A 217 -13.16 -12.05 10.05
N SER A 218 -12.61 -11.91 11.27
CA SER A 218 -11.85 -12.95 11.97
C SER A 218 -12.60 -14.26 12.14
N LEU A 219 -13.85 -14.21 12.59
CA LEU A 219 -14.62 -15.42 12.91
C LEU A 219 -15.25 -16.04 11.66
N LEU A 220 -15.48 -15.24 10.60
CA LEU A 220 -15.97 -15.74 9.31
C LEU A 220 -14.92 -16.62 8.62
N LEU A 221 -13.65 -16.18 8.61
CA LEU A 221 -12.53 -16.98 8.09
C LEU A 221 -12.33 -18.26 8.90
N CYS A 222 -12.39 -18.18 10.24
CA CYS A 222 -12.25 -19.36 11.10
C CYS A 222 -13.35 -20.41 10.81
N SER A 223 -14.60 -19.99 10.61
CA SER A 223 -15.69 -20.92 10.29
C SER A 223 -15.55 -21.62 8.93
N HIS A 224 -14.88 -21.01 7.94
CA HIS A 224 -14.70 -21.61 6.62
C HIS A 224 -13.59 -22.68 6.60
N ASP A 225 -12.52 -22.49 7.37
CA ASP A 225 -11.44 -23.49 7.52
C ASP A 225 -11.86 -24.69 8.38
N PHE A 226 -12.82 -24.53 9.30
CA PHE A 226 -13.37 -25.63 10.10
C PHE A 226 -14.30 -26.59 9.33
N HIS A 227 -14.86 -26.17 8.18
CA HIS A 227 -15.84 -26.96 7.42
C HIS A 227 -15.29 -27.65 6.17
N SER A 228 -14.01 -27.45 5.84
CA SER A 228 -13.36 -28.05 4.67
C SER A 228 -12.61 -29.37 4.96
N ASP A 229 -12.69 -29.90 6.18
CA ASP A 229 -12.13 -31.21 6.53
C ASP A 229 -13.22 -32.32 6.58
N PRO A 230 -13.34 -33.19 5.56
CA PRO A 230 -14.40 -34.19 5.47
C PRO A 230 -14.19 -35.41 6.37
N GLN A 231 -13.12 -35.47 7.17
CA GLN A 231 -12.76 -36.65 7.96
C GLN A 231 -13.36 -36.66 9.38
N ARG A 232 -14.05 -35.60 9.82
CA ARG A 232 -14.77 -35.60 11.11
C ARG A 232 -16.21 -36.11 10.99
N SER A 233 -16.36 -37.39 10.67
CA SER A 233 -17.61 -38.12 10.95
C SER A 233 -17.31 -39.53 11.45
N HIS A 234 -16.76 -39.64 12.66
CA HIS A 234 -16.80 -40.84 13.48
C HIS A 234 -16.91 -40.47 14.95
#